data_AF-A0A7C1KUH8-F1
#
_entry.id   AF-A0A7C1KUH8-F1
#
_cell.length_a   1.000
_cell.length_b   1.000
_cell.length_c   1.000
_cell.angle_alpha   90.00
_cell.angle_beta   90.00
_cell.angle_gamma   90.00
#
_symmetry.space_group_name_H-M   'P 1'
#
loop_
_entity.id
_entity.type
_entity.pdbx_description
1 polymer ?
#
loop_
_entity_poly.entity_id
_entity_poly.type
_entity_poly.pdbx_seq_one_letter_code
_entity_poly.pdbx_strand_id
1 'polypeptide(L)'
;MAKKIFDIIPPEKIEKDKEPAVKTFKEKISEQEIVGEIKEKAKAIVVGEKIKKKGFKVGLAIVPLFLVLLIFLALQVSKAEIEIWPKTELITFETKLTIDVNADEIDLSYKIIPAYVLESKKTLYEEFDSTGKILKKAEGVIRLYNEYSTKSETWLKGTRFVSSEGKLFKSKDRIIVPGAELKDGKLVPRYVDVNIIAAEAGENYNIEPTHFSIYVFRGTPRYTKFYGESLKSMTGGGDSLQVTEQDLELSEQALVKKAKSASENDLKSNILEGQIFLEDILETEVLEKFSLTKTGDEAEKFSFKVKTESKTLLFEKKDIENYVRRLVSFQDSSNKLLYKESLKIDYTPQTINFDTGKAMIDLNISVEIYSDISLNMLKKELMGKSLAGTKVFLENQPEIKEVKVEFWPFWVRSVPKDIEKININYSFINSSI
;
A
#
# COMPACT_ATOMS: atom_id res chain seq x y z
N MET A 1 15.51 -17.30 -42.08
CA MET A 1 14.83 -17.97 -40.95
C MET A 1 13.51 -17.27 -40.72
N ALA A 2 12.41 -17.99 -40.91
CA ALA A 2 11.05 -17.46 -40.86
C ALA A 2 10.59 -17.24 -39.40
N LYS A 3 10.16 -16.02 -39.07
CA LYS A 3 9.37 -15.76 -37.85
C LYS A 3 7.89 -15.91 -38.21
N LYS A 4 7.23 -16.87 -37.57
CA LYS A 4 5.77 -17.04 -37.63
C LYS A 4 5.11 -15.83 -36.98
N ILE A 5 4.30 -15.12 -37.76
CA ILE A 5 3.39 -14.08 -37.32
C ILE A 5 2.11 -14.78 -36.89
N PHE A 6 1.67 -14.56 -35.65
CA PHE A 6 0.32 -14.94 -35.24
C PHE A 6 -0.65 -13.88 -35.74
N ASP A 7 -1.64 -14.36 -36.48
CA ASP A 7 -2.73 -13.60 -37.09
C ASP A 7 -3.59 -12.97 -36.00
N ILE A 8 -3.72 -11.64 -36.02
CA ILE A 8 -4.63 -10.91 -35.16
C ILE A 8 -5.97 -10.93 -35.88
N ILE A 9 -6.92 -11.66 -35.31
CA ILE A 9 -8.31 -11.74 -35.78
C ILE A 9 -8.87 -10.31 -35.90
N PRO A 10 -9.49 -9.93 -37.04
CA PRO A 10 -10.06 -8.60 -37.21
C PRO A 10 -11.27 -8.41 -36.26
N PRO A 11 -11.49 -7.20 -35.72
CA PRO A 11 -12.67 -6.94 -34.91
C PRO A 11 -13.92 -7.12 -35.77
N GLU A 12 -14.79 -8.03 -35.31
CA GLU A 12 -16.08 -8.31 -35.88
C GLU A 12 -16.93 -7.03 -35.84
N LYS A 13 -17.55 -6.68 -36.97
CA LYS A 13 -18.48 -5.55 -37.08
C LYS A 13 -19.69 -5.83 -36.18
N ILE A 14 -19.71 -5.17 -35.03
CA ILE A 14 -20.91 -5.07 -34.19
C ILE A 14 -21.90 -4.18 -34.95
N GLU A 15 -22.98 -4.80 -35.43
CA GLU A 15 -24.13 -4.08 -35.95
C GLU A 15 -24.69 -3.16 -34.86
N LYS A 16 -25.03 -1.94 -35.26
CA LYS A 16 -25.70 -0.94 -34.43
C LYS A 16 -27.03 -1.49 -33.92
N ASP A 17 -27.01 -2.09 -32.74
CA ASP A 17 -28.21 -2.26 -31.94
C ASP A 17 -28.61 -0.91 -31.34
N LYS A 18 -29.86 -0.55 -31.67
CA LYS A 18 -30.46 0.74 -31.42
C LYS A 18 -30.76 0.89 -29.93
N GLU A 19 -30.44 2.09 -29.42
CA GLU A 19 -31.00 2.64 -28.18
C GLU A 19 -32.49 2.31 -28.05
N PRO A 20 -32.94 1.70 -26.95
CA PRO A 20 -34.33 1.83 -26.56
C PRO A 20 -34.52 3.20 -25.93
N ALA A 21 -34.84 4.16 -26.79
CA ALA A 21 -35.58 5.36 -26.42
C ALA A 21 -36.85 4.92 -25.68
N VAL A 22 -36.94 5.26 -24.39
CA VAL A 22 -38.16 5.11 -23.59
C VAL A 22 -39.19 6.08 -24.15
N LYS A 23 -39.90 5.61 -25.19
CA LYS A 23 -41.08 6.27 -25.73
C LYS A 23 -42.21 6.08 -24.74
N THR A 24 -42.64 7.21 -24.21
CA THR A 24 -44.00 7.54 -23.82
C THR A 24 -45.02 6.77 -24.67
N PHE A 25 -45.56 5.69 -24.13
CA PHE A 25 -46.77 5.06 -24.66
C PHE A 25 -47.90 5.39 -23.71
N LYS A 26 -48.64 6.46 -24.05
CA LYS A 26 -50.02 6.65 -23.62
C LYS A 26 -50.82 5.50 -24.21
N GLU A 27 -51.06 4.45 -23.43
CA GLU A 27 -52.22 3.60 -23.67
C GLU A 27 -53.28 4.00 -22.66
N LYS A 28 -54.26 4.71 -23.19
CA LYS A 28 -55.43 5.23 -22.49
C LYS A 28 -56.39 4.06 -22.35
N ILE A 29 -56.15 3.16 -21.39
CA ILE A 29 -57.18 2.23 -20.95
C ILE A 29 -58.19 3.09 -20.21
N SER A 30 -59.34 3.31 -20.85
CA SER A 30 -60.40 4.13 -20.30
C SER A 30 -60.94 3.47 -19.02
N GLU A 31 -61.23 4.28 -18.01
CA GLU A 31 -61.94 3.87 -16.79
C GLU A 31 -63.31 3.20 -17.06
N GLN A 32 -63.79 3.14 -18.31
CA GLN A 32 -65.06 2.49 -18.65
C GLN A 32 -64.98 0.96 -18.78
N GLU A 33 -63.82 0.37 -19.06
CA GLU A 33 -63.70 -1.11 -19.16
C GLU A 33 -63.47 -1.79 -17.80
N ILE A 34 -62.76 -1.14 -16.86
CA ILE A 34 -62.57 -1.69 -15.51
C ILE A 34 -63.87 -1.62 -14.67
N VAL A 35 -64.74 -0.63 -14.94
CA VAL A 35 -66.06 -0.52 -14.29
C VAL A 35 -67.05 -1.56 -14.84
N GLY A 36 -66.84 -2.06 -16.07
CA GLY A 36 -67.66 -3.12 -16.68
C GLY A 36 -67.48 -4.48 -16.01
N GLU A 37 -66.23 -4.94 -15.85
CA GLU A 37 -65.93 -6.24 -15.25
C GLU A 37 -66.26 -6.31 -13.74
N ILE A 38 -66.16 -5.18 -13.02
CA ILE A 38 -66.55 -5.13 -11.60
C ILE A 38 -68.09 -5.16 -11.46
N LYS A 39 -68.85 -4.58 -12.39
CA LYS A 39 -70.33 -4.66 -12.38
C LYS A 39 -70.86 -6.05 -12.71
N GLU A 40 -70.15 -6.82 -13.52
CA GLU A 40 -70.56 -8.19 -13.85
C GLU A 40 -70.21 -9.19 -12.73
N LYS A 41 -69.04 -9.03 -12.07
CA LYS A 41 -68.69 -9.82 -10.88
C LYS A 41 -69.47 -9.44 -9.62
N ALA A 42 -69.99 -8.21 -9.54
CA ALA A 42 -70.89 -7.80 -8.46
C ALA A 42 -72.35 -8.30 -8.63
N LYS A 43 -72.74 -8.76 -9.83
CA LYS A 43 -74.08 -9.35 -10.08
C LYS A 43 -74.18 -10.85 -9.77
N ALA A 44 -73.06 -11.53 -9.51
CA ALA A 44 -73.04 -12.98 -9.28
C ALA A 44 -73.12 -13.40 -7.79
N ILE A 45 -73.17 -12.48 -6.83
CA ILE A 45 -73.28 -12.80 -5.38
C ILE A 45 -74.60 -12.31 -4.79
N VAL A 46 -75.70 -12.53 -5.53
CA VAL A 46 -77.05 -12.48 -4.96
C VAL A 46 -77.78 -13.76 -5.35
N VAL A 47 -77.28 -14.90 -4.86
CA VAL A 47 -78.12 -16.09 -4.71
C VAL A 47 -78.83 -15.93 -3.37
N GLY A 48 -80.10 -15.52 -3.46
CA GLY A 48 -80.97 -15.38 -2.31
C GLY A 48 -81.33 -16.74 -1.72
N GLU A 49 -80.61 -17.16 -0.68
CA GLU A 49 -81.17 -18.09 0.29
C GLU A 49 -82.08 -17.32 1.26
N LYS A 50 -83.37 -17.69 1.22
CA LYS A 50 -84.40 -17.19 2.14
C LYS A 50 -84.12 -17.68 3.55
N ILE A 51 -83.29 -16.94 4.30
CA ILE A 51 -83.18 -17.13 5.74
C ILE A 51 -84.35 -16.40 6.40
N LYS A 52 -85.21 -17.19 7.05
CA LYS A 52 -86.41 -16.78 7.76
C LYS A 52 -86.12 -15.60 8.71
N LYS A 53 -86.92 -14.54 8.58
CA LYS A 53 -86.98 -13.41 9.53
C LYS A 53 -87.32 -13.92 10.93
N LYS A 54 -86.30 -13.96 11.80
CA LYS A 54 -86.48 -13.85 13.26
C LYS A 54 -85.23 -13.19 13.84
N GLY A 55 -85.38 -11.95 14.33
CA GLY A 55 -84.39 -11.32 15.22
C GLY A 55 -83.42 -10.27 14.64
N PHE A 56 -83.70 -9.58 13.53
CA PHE A 56 -82.84 -8.48 13.05
C PHE A 56 -83.19 -7.14 13.74
N LYS A 57 -82.95 -7.05 15.05
CA LYS A 57 -82.90 -5.76 15.78
C LYS A 57 -81.57 -5.54 16.51
N VAL A 58 -80.60 -6.46 16.37
CA VAL A 58 -79.29 -6.39 17.06
C VAL A 58 -78.14 -6.01 16.10
N GLY A 59 -78.31 -6.17 14.78
CA GLY A 59 -77.25 -5.86 13.79
C GLY A 59 -77.04 -4.39 13.45
N LEU A 60 -78.02 -3.50 13.72
CA LEU A 60 -77.93 -2.07 13.38
C LEU A 60 -77.15 -1.25 14.44
N ALA A 61 -76.97 -1.79 15.65
CA ALA A 61 -76.23 -1.14 16.74
C ALA A 61 -74.74 -1.56 16.79
N ILE A 62 -74.37 -2.69 16.17
CA ILE A 62 -72.99 -3.22 16.20
C ILE A 62 -72.08 -2.48 15.22
N VAL A 63 -72.58 -2.07 14.05
CA VAL A 63 -71.81 -1.32 13.05
C VAL A 63 -71.27 0.02 13.59
N PRO A 64 -72.07 0.89 14.23
CA PRO A 64 -71.54 2.12 14.82
C PRO A 64 -70.58 1.83 15.98
N LEU A 65 -70.83 0.78 16.78
CA LEU A 65 -69.92 0.39 17.86
C LEU A 65 -68.56 -0.10 17.33
N PHE A 66 -68.55 -0.86 16.23
CA PHE A 66 -67.34 -1.31 15.56
C PHE A 66 -66.62 -0.16 14.87
N LEU A 67 -67.34 0.80 14.29
CA LEU A 67 -66.76 2.02 13.72
C LEU A 67 -66.12 2.90 14.79
N VAL A 68 -66.78 3.06 15.95
CA VAL A 68 -66.23 3.78 17.11
C VAL A 68 -65.01 3.05 17.67
N LEU A 69 -65.04 1.72 17.75
CA LEU A 69 -63.90 0.91 18.17
C LEU A 69 -62.72 1.03 17.18
N LEU A 70 -62.98 1.02 15.86
CA LEU A 70 -61.97 1.24 14.83
C LEU A 70 -61.39 2.65 14.88
N ILE A 71 -62.23 3.67 15.09
CA ILE A 71 -61.77 5.05 15.28
C ILE A 71 -60.93 5.16 16.55
N PHE A 72 -61.34 4.52 17.63
CA PHE A 72 -60.59 4.49 18.89
C PHE A 72 -59.23 3.78 18.75
N LEU A 73 -59.20 2.64 18.06
CA LEU A 73 -57.97 1.92 17.73
C LEU A 73 -57.08 2.72 16.76
N ALA A 74 -57.67 3.42 15.78
CA ALA A 74 -56.93 4.28 14.87
C ALA A 74 -56.31 5.49 15.59
N LEU A 75 -57.00 6.06 16.58
CA LEU A 75 -56.45 7.11 17.45
C LEU A 75 -55.31 6.58 18.33
N GLN A 76 -55.36 5.32 18.77
CA GLN A 76 -54.28 4.66 19.50
C GLN A 76 -52.99 4.48 18.66
N VAL A 77 -53.09 4.40 17.33
CA VAL A 77 -51.93 4.21 16.43
C VAL A 77 -51.41 5.54 15.84
N SER A 78 -52.02 6.68 16.21
CA SER A 78 -51.61 7.99 15.69
C SER A 78 -50.16 8.35 16.06
N LYS A 79 -49.39 8.85 15.09
CA LYS A 79 -48.00 9.32 15.25
C LYS A 79 -47.81 10.66 14.56
N ALA A 80 -46.90 11.46 15.11
CA ALA A 80 -46.42 12.69 14.48
C ALA A 80 -44.91 12.56 14.20
N GLU A 81 -44.53 12.72 12.95
CA GLU A 81 -43.14 12.77 12.50
C GLU A 81 -42.81 14.21 12.12
N ILE A 82 -41.78 14.76 12.77
CA ILE A 82 -41.37 16.14 12.62
C ILE A 82 -39.88 16.13 12.28
N GLU A 83 -39.54 16.61 11.09
CA GLU A 83 -38.16 16.87 10.71
C GLU A 83 -37.87 18.36 10.86
N ILE A 84 -36.79 18.68 11.56
CA ILE A 84 -36.36 20.04 11.84
C ILE A 84 -35.01 20.25 11.18
N TRP A 85 -34.92 21.26 10.31
CA TRP A 85 -33.65 21.78 9.83
C TRP A 85 -33.25 22.95 10.72
N PRO A 86 -32.27 22.76 11.62
CA PRO A 86 -31.84 23.84 12.48
C PRO A 86 -31.06 24.87 11.66
N LYS A 87 -31.03 26.11 12.16
CA LYS A 87 -30.16 27.13 11.60
C LYS A 87 -28.72 26.83 12.02
N THR A 88 -27.86 26.58 11.05
CA THR A 88 -26.44 26.32 11.28
C THR A 88 -25.60 27.59 11.14
N GLU A 89 -24.51 27.64 11.90
CA GLU A 89 -23.47 28.66 11.86
C GLU A 89 -22.13 27.97 11.61
N LEU A 90 -21.37 28.42 10.60
CA LEU A 90 -20.03 27.91 10.35
C LEU A 90 -19.04 28.59 11.29
N ILE A 91 -18.34 27.80 12.10
CA ILE A 91 -17.22 28.28 12.90
C ILE A 91 -15.91 27.75 12.34
N THR A 92 -14.89 28.60 12.38
CA THR A 92 -13.52 28.25 12.00
C THR A 92 -12.56 28.72 13.07
N PHE A 93 -11.60 27.87 13.44
CA PHE A 93 -10.58 28.24 14.41
C PHE A 93 -9.33 27.38 14.27
N GLU A 94 -8.22 27.95 14.71
CA GLU A 94 -6.91 27.32 14.72
C GLU A 94 -6.53 26.91 16.15
N THR A 95 -5.96 25.72 16.31
CA THR A 95 -5.40 25.29 17.58
C THR A 95 -4.20 24.38 17.38
N LYS A 96 -3.31 24.35 18.35
CA LYS A 96 -2.20 23.38 18.40
C LYS A 96 -2.63 22.19 19.23
N LEU A 97 -2.35 21.00 18.73
CA LEU A 97 -2.60 19.74 19.41
C LEU A 97 -1.30 18.95 19.50
N THR A 98 -1.07 18.28 20.62
CA THR A 98 0.01 17.31 20.76
C THR A 98 -0.59 15.91 20.74
N ILE A 99 -0.04 15.02 19.91
CA ILE A 99 -0.30 13.59 20.00
C ILE A 99 0.83 12.95 20.81
N ASP A 100 0.50 12.06 21.75
CA ASP A 100 1.45 11.46 22.69
C ASP A 100 1.14 9.98 22.91
N VAL A 101 2.14 9.12 22.69
CA VAL A 101 1.99 7.66 22.88
C VAL A 101 1.88 7.24 24.34
N ASN A 102 2.23 8.13 25.27
CA ASN A 102 2.14 7.89 26.71
C ASN A 102 0.84 8.44 27.31
N ALA A 103 -0.03 9.07 26.50
CA ALA A 103 -1.32 9.55 26.95
C ALA A 103 -2.38 8.47 26.78
N ASP A 104 -3.07 8.12 27.86
CA ASP A 104 -4.16 7.13 27.83
C ASP A 104 -5.52 7.75 27.47
N GLU A 105 -5.70 9.06 27.73
CA GLU A 105 -6.95 9.79 27.54
C GLU A 105 -6.73 11.19 26.96
N ILE A 106 -7.81 11.79 26.45
CA ILE A 106 -7.79 13.17 25.91
C ILE A 106 -7.70 14.18 27.05
N ASP A 107 -6.63 14.98 27.06
CA ASP A 107 -6.42 16.09 27.99
C ASP A 107 -6.63 17.44 27.28
N LEU A 108 -7.70 18.16 27.64
CA LEU A 108 -8.00 19.47 27.06
C LEU A 108 -7.10 20.59 27.59
N SER A 109 -6.62 20.48 28.83
CA SER A 109 -5.82 21.52 29.48
C SER A 109 -4.44 21.60 28.86
N TYR A 110 -3.84 20.44 28.57
CA TYR A 110 -2.55 20.36 27.88
C TYR A 110 -2.67 20.17 26.37
N LYS A 111 -3.90 20.03 25.84
CA LYS A 111 -4.19 19.80 24.42
C LYS A 111 -3.49 18.56 23.88
N ILE A 112 -3.70 17.44 24.57
CA ILE A 112 -3.09 16.15 24.25
C ILE A 112 -4.17 15.14 23.86
N ILE A 113 -3.89 14.34 22.82
CA ILE A 113 -4.63 13.11 22.53
C ILE A 113 -3.68 11.89 22.48
N PRO A 114 -4.19 10.69 22.76
CA PRO A 114 -3.44 9.44 22.61
C PRO A 114 -2.92 9.23 21.18
N ALA A 115 -1.72 8.66 21.07
CA ALA A 115 -1.14 8.19 19.82
C ALA A 115 -0.57 6.78 19.92
N TYR A 116 -0.25 6.20 18.76
CA TYR A 116 0.34 4.89 18.61
C TYR A 116 1.55 4.98 17.70
N VAL A 117 2.64 4.29 18.05
CA VAL A 117 3.76 4.11 17.13
C VAL A 117 3.46 2.94 16.22
N LEU A 118 3.60 3.13 14.91
CA LEU A 118 3.65 2.04 13.95
C LEU A 118 5.03 2.02 13.30
N GLU A 119 5.65 0.85 13.29
CA GLU A 119 6.97 0.63 12.70
C GLU A 119 6.90 -0.53 11.70
N SER A 120 7.63 -0.42 10.59
CA SER A 120 7.86 -1.55 9.68
C SER A 120 9.34 -1.63 9.33
N LYS A 121 9.85 -2.86 9.28
CA LYS A 121 11.23 -3.19 8.91
C LYS A 121 11.21 -4.01 7.63
N LYS A 122 11.95 -3.56 6.61
CA LYS A 122 12.18 -4.34 5.39
C LYS A 122 13.65 -4.57 5.13
N THR A 123 13.97 -5.77 4.68
CA THR A 123 15.29 -6.13 4.20
C THR A 123 15.14 -6.53 2.74
N LEU A 124 15.82 -5.82 1.85
CA LEU A 124 15.91 -6.19 0.45
C LEU A 124 17.31 -6.70 0.13
N TYR A 125 17.34 -7.65 -0.78
CA TYR A 125 18.54 -8.26 -1.33
C TYR A 125 18.36 -8.34 -2.84
N GLU A 126 19.34 -7.84 -3.59
CA GLU A 126 19.30 -7.82 -5.04
C GLU A 126 20.70 -8.04 -5.61
N GLU A 127 20.76 -8.65 -6.79
CA GLU A 127 21.99 -8.85 -7.56
C GLU A 127 22.11 -7.79 -8.64
N PHE A 128 23.32 -7.29 -8.83
CA PHE A 128 23.70 -6.28 -9.81
C PHE A 128 24.83 -6.79 -10.68
N ASP A 129 24.87 -6.34 -11.93
CA ASP A 129 25.93 -6.70 -12.87
C ASP A 129 27.15 -5.78 -12.68
N SER A 130 28.35 -6.35 -12.75
CA SER A 130 29.61 -5.60 -12.74
C SER A 130 29.90 -5.00 -14.11
N THR A 131 30.41 -3.77 -14.16
CA THR A 131 30.73 -3.09 -15.43
C THR A 131 32.23 -2.97 -15.69
N GLY A 132 33.05 -3.09 -14.65
CA GLY A 132 34.51 -3.01 -14.75
C GLY A 132 35.08 -4.16 -15.56
N LYS A 133 36.14 -3.88 -16.32
CA LYS A 133 36.87 -4.89 -17.08
C LYS A 133 38.32 -4.96 -16.61
N ILE A 134 38.79 -6.17 -16.35
CA ILE A 134 40.19 -6.46 -16.04
C ILE A 134 40.74 -7.47 -17.03
N LEU A 135 41.95 -7.20 -17.51
CA LEU A 135 42.69 -8.08 -18.41
C LEU A 135 43.51 -9.09 -17.59
N LYS A 136 43.16 -10.38 -17.72
CA LYS A 136 43.81 -11.48 -17.04
C LYS A 136 44.93 -12.11 -17.86
N LYS A 137 45.88 -12.69 -17.11
CA LYS A 137 47.03 -13.42 -17.65
C LYS A 137 46.73 -14.90 -17.62
N ALA A 138 47.08 -15.61 -18.69
CA ALA A 138 46.94 -17.05 -18.72
C ALA A 138 47.90 -17.70 -17.71
N GLU A 139 47.44 -18.75 -17.05
CA GLU A 139 48.21 -19.53 -16.10
C GLU A 139 48.15 -21.01 -16.46
N GLY A 140 49.14 -21.75 -15.96
CA GLY A 140 49.13 -23.21 -16.02
C GLY A 140 50.40 -23.80 -15.44
N VAL A 141 50.58 -25.09 -15.68
CA VAL A 141 51.67 -25.87 -15.09
C VAL A 141 52.53 -26.47 -16.20
N ILE A 142 53.84 -26.31 -16.08
CA ILE A 142 54.81 -27.01 -16.92
C ILE A 142 55.59 -28.01 -16.08
N ARG A 143 55.92 -29.14 -16.67
CA ARG A 143 56.91 -30.08 -16.16
C ARG A 143 58.27 -29.68 -16.69
N LEU A 144 59.15 -29.23 -15.80
CA LEU A 144 60.50 -28.79 -16.12
C LEU A 144 61.48 -29.94 -15.92
N TYR A 145 62.17 -30.34 -16.99
CA TYR A 145 63.16 -31.40 -17.01
C TYR A 145 64.59 -30.85 -16.95
N ASN A 146 65.46 -31.58 -16.26
CA ASN A 146 66.91 -31.39 -16.25
C ASN A 146 67.60 -32.64 -16.79
N GLU A 147 68.21 -32.51 -17.98
CA GLU A 147 69.06 -33.50 -18.63
C GLU A 147 70.49 -32.94 -18.83
N TYR A 148 70.93 -32.01 -17.97
CA TYR A 148 72.24 -31.36 -18.10
C TYR A 148 73.19 -31.75 -16.96
N SER A 149 72.71 -31.73 -15.72
CA SER A 149 73.57 -31.81 -14.53
C SER A 149 72.93 -32.70 -13.45
N THR A 150 73.76 -33.48 -12.77
CA THR A 150 73.36 -34.28 -11.59
C THR A 150 73.22 -33.44 -10.32
N LYS A 151 73.59 -32.16 -10.35
CA LYS A 151 73.41 -31.23 -9.23
C LYS A 151 72.02 -30.60 -9.28
N SER A 152 71.37 -30.52 -8.12
CA SER A 152 70.14 -29.75 -7.98
C SER A 152 70.43 -28.25 -8.07
N GLU A 153 69.52 -27.50 -8.70
CA GLU A 153 69.63 -26.06 -8.86
C GLU A 153 68.38 -25.36 -8.33
N THR A 154 68.58 -24.19 -7.72
CA THR A 154 67.48 -23.33 -7.28
C THR A 154 67.37 -22.14 -8.20
N TRP A 155 66.21 -21.93 -8.81
CA TRP A 155 65.92 -20.81 -9.69
C TRP A 155 64.93 -19.84 -9.02
N LEU A 156 65.15 -18.55 -9.22
CA LEU A 156 64.33 -17.51 -8.61
C LEU A 156 62.92 -17.46 -9.23
N LYS A 157 61.98 -16.93 -8.45
CA LYS A 157 60.66 -16.53 -8.95
C LYS A 157 60.82 -15.58 -10.15
N GLY A 158 59.97 -15.74 -11.15
CA GLY A 158 60.04 -14.95 -12.37
C GLY A 158 61.01 -15.50 -13.42
N THR A 159 61.45 -16.76 -13.27
CA THR A 159 62.24 -17.43 -14.32
C THR A 159 61.42 -17.49 -15.61
N ARG A 160 62.04 -17.11 -16.73
CA ARG A 160 61.38 -16.90 -18.03
C ARG A 160 61.37 -18.17 -18.89
N PHE A 161 60.19 -18.59 -19.29
CA PHE A 161 59.94 -19.73 -20.18
C PHE A 161 59.31 -19.24 -21.48
N VAL A 162 59.77 -19.73 -22.63
CA VAL A 162 59.23 -19.37 -23.94
C VAL A 162 58.62 -20.61 -24.58
N SER A 163 57.31 -20.57 -24.88
CA SER A 163 56.61 -21.67 -25.55
C SER A 163 57.11 -21.86 -26.99
N SER A 164 56.76 -22.98 -27.63
CA SER A 164 57.06 -23.21 -29.05
C SER A 164 56.48 -22.14 -29.97
N GLU A 165 55.38 -21.49 -29.57
CA GLU A 165 54.75 -20.37 -30.27
C GLU A 165 55.37 -19.00 -29.94
N GLY A 166 56.46 -18.98 -29.17
CA GLY A 166 57.17 -17.75 -28.81
C GLY A 166 56.55 -16.95 -27.67
N LYS A 167 55.53 -17.49 -26.97
CA LYS A 167 54.85 -16.80 -25.86
C LYS A 167 55.70 -16.88 -24.59
N LEU A 168 55.85 -15.74 -23.92
CA LEU A 168 56.67 -15.62 -22.71
C LEU A 168 55.83 -15.86 -21.45
N PHE A 169 56.29 -16.79 -20.61
CA PHE A 169 55.74 -17.07 -19.29
C PHE A 169 56.81 -16.92 -18.22
N LYS A 170 56.39 -16.73 -16.98
CA LYS A 170 57.24 -16.54 -15.80
C LYS A 170 56.82 -17.50 -14.70
N SER A 171 57.77 -18.04 -13.94
CA SER A 171 57.41 -18.82 -12.75
C SER A 171 56.72 -17.97 -11.69
N LYS A 172 55.64 -18.50 -11.12
CA LYS A 172 54.93 -17.86 -10.00
C LYS A 172 55.73 -17.97 -8.69
N ASP A 173 56.54 -19.02 -8.58
CA ASP A 173 57.29 -19.38 -7.40
C ASP A 173 58.77 -19.63 -7.70
N ARG A 174 59.56 -19.77 -6.63
CA ARG A 174 60.92 -20.28 -6.67
C ARG A 174 60.89 -21.74 -7.10
N ILE A 175 61.80 -22.14 -7.97
CA ILE A 175 61.86 -23.51 -8.51
C ILE A 175 63.07 -24.22 -7.92
N ILE A 176 62.89 -25.46 -7.47
CA ILE A 176 63.99 -26.35 -7.10
C ILE A 176 64.04 -27.45 -8.15
N VAL A 177 64.98 -27.32 -9.09
CA VAL A 177 65.17 -28.27 -10.17
C VAL A 177 66.01 -29.43 -9.63
N PRO A 178 65.50 -30.68 -9.63
CA PRO A 178 66.29 -31.81 -9.20
C PRO A 178 67.44 -32.05 -10.17
N GLY A 179 68.56 -32.54 -9.64
CA GLY A 179 69.64 -33.06 -10.48
C GLY A 179 69.16 -34.27 -11.28
N ALA A 180 69.67 -34.42 -12.50
CA ALA A 180 69.47 -35.62 -13.28
C ALA A 180 70.09 -36.84 -12.58
N GLU A 181 69.56 -38.03 -12.84
CA GLU A 181 70.05 -39.27 -12.24
C GLU A 181 71.01 -39.99 -13.19
N LEU A 182 72.15 -40.48 -12.69
CA LEU A 182 73.07 -41.28 -13.51
C LEU A 182 72.73 -42.76 -13.34
N LYS A 183 72.18 -43.41 -14.38
CA LYS A 183 71.94 -44.85 -14.43
C LYS A 183 72.71 -45.46 -15.59
N ASP A 184 73.52 -46.48 -15.32
CA ASP A 184 74.31 -47.21 -16.32
C ASP A 184 75.16 -46.31 -17.23
N GLY A 185 75.75 -45.26 -16.65
CA GLY A 185 76.56 -44.28 -17.39
C GLY A 185 75.76 -43.32 -18.27
N LYS A 186 74.43 -43.40 -18.28
CA LYS A 186 73.53 -42.49 -18.99
C LYS A 186 72.80 -41.57 -18.02
N LEU A 187 72.60 -40.33 -18.45
CA LEU A 187 71.93 -39.31 -17.66
C LEU A 187 70.43 -39.39 -17.93
N VAL A 188 69.67 -39.76 -16.90
CA VAL A 188 68.21 -39.87 -16.92
C VAL A 188 67.62 -38.54 -16.43
N PRO A 189 66.79 -37.85 -17.22
CA PRO A 189 66.18 -36.59 -16.80
C PRO A 189 65.34 -36.76 -15.54
N ARG A 190 65.47 -35.81 -14.62
CA ARG A 190 64.49 -35.62 -13.53
C ARG A 190 63.70 -34.35 -13.76
N TYR A 191 62.51 -34.27 -13.17
CA TYR A 191 61.61 -33.16 -13.39
C TYR A 191 60.99 -32.61 -12.11
N VAL A 192 60.45 -31.40 -12.23
CA VAL A 192 59.62 -30.73 -11.23
C VAL A 192 58.47 -30.01 -11.95
N ASP A 193 57.27 -30.04 -11.36
CA ASP A 193 56.13 -29.29 -11.89
C ASP A 193 56.19 -27.84 -11.39
N VAL A 194 56.01 -26.88 -12.30
CA VAL A 194 56.20 -25.45 -12.07
C VAL A 194 54.95 -24.69 -12.50
N ASN A 195 54.37 -23.93 -11.58
CA ASN A 195 53.31 -22.99 -11.89
C ASN A 195 53.88 -21.78 -12.63
N ILE A 196 53.36 -21.51 -13.81
CA ILE A 196 53.76 -20.38 -14.66
C ILE A 196 52.58 -19.46 -14.97
N ILE A 197 52.88 -18.19 -15.16
CA ILE A 197 51.93 -17.13 -15.55
C ILE A 197 52.46 -16.40 -16.77
N ALA A 198 51.58 -16.03 -17.69
CA ALA A 198 51.92 -15.25 -18.87
C ALA A 198 52.63 -13.94 -18.49
N ALA A 199 53.57 -13.49 -19.31
CA ALA A 199 54.23 -12.21 -19.08
C ALA A 199 53.27 -11.03 -19.26
N GLU A 200 52.35 -11.15 -20.21
CA GLU A 200 51.33 -10.17 -20.58
C GLU A 200 49.93 -10.77 -20.43
N ALA A 201 48.92 -9.91 -20.35
CA ALA A 201 47.53 -10.33 -20.30
C ALA A 201 46.98 -10.53 -21.72
N GLY A 202 45.91 -11.33 -21.84
CA GLY A 202 45.19 -11.52 -23.10
C GLY A 202 44.96 -12.98 -23.46
N GLU A 203 43.92 -13.19 -24.28
CA GLU A 203 43.48 -14.53 -24.73
C GLU A 203 44.54 -15.23 -25.59
N ASN A 204 45.42 -14.46 -26.23
CA ASN A 204 46.51 -14.98 -27.05
C ASN A 204 47.62 -15.68 -26.25
N TYR A 205 47.52 -15.73 -24.92
CA TYR A 205 48.36 -16.56 -24.05
C TYR A 205 47.64 -17.83 -23.58
N ASN A 206 46.37 -18.04 -23.95
CA ASN A 206 45.72 -19.33 -23.80
C ASN A 206 46.21 -20.24 -24.92
N ILE A 207 47.15 -21.12 -24.58
CA ILE A 207 47.85 -21.99 -25.54
C ILE A 207 47.64 -23.45 -25.18
N GLU A 208 47.56 -24.31 -26.20
CA GLU A 208 47.47 -25.76 -26.02
C GLU A 208 48.76 -26.37 -25.42
N PRO A 209 48.72 -27.64 -24.95
CA PRO A 209 49.90 -28.37 -24.50
C PRO A 209 51.09 -28.22 -25.46
N THR A 210 52.23 -27.77 -24.96
CA THR A 210 53.38 -27.42 -25.79
C THR A 210 54.70 -27.51 -25.03
N HIS A 211 55.81 -27.34 -25.75
CA HIS A 211 57.14 -27.34 -25.17
C HIS A 211 57.59 -25.91 -24.82
N PHE A 212 58.44 -25.82 -23.81
CA PHE A 212 58.98 -24.57 -23.30
C PHE A 212 60.49 -24.62 -23.24
N SER A 213 61.11 -23.52 -23.62
CA SER A 213 62.55 -23.28 -23.50
C SER A 213 62.84 -22.27 -22.40
N ILE A 214 64.00 -22.39 -21.76
CA ILE A 214 64.40 -21.47 -20.68
C ILE A 214 65.17 -20.30 -21.31
N TYR A 215 64.58 -19.11 -21.26
CA TYR A 215 65.07 -17.94 -22.01
C TYR A 215 66.53 -17.60 -21.71
N VAL A 216 66.94 -17.67 -20.43
CA VAL A 216 68.29 -17.28 -20.00
C VAL A 216 69.39 -18.23 -20.49
N PHE A 217 69.04 -19.45 -20.91
CA PHE A 217 70.02 -20.41 -21.40
C PHE A 217 70.29 -20.30 -22.91
N ARG A 218 69.59 -19.42 -23.63
CA ARG A 218 69.76 -19.24 -25.07
C ARG A 218 71.23 -18.99 -25.42
N GLY A 219 71.76 -19.74 -26.39
CA GLY A 219 73.16 -19.64 -26.82
C GLY A 219 74.14 -20.43 -25.94
N THR A 220 73.68 -21.16 -24.93
CA THR A 220 74.51 -22.04 -24.09
C THR A 220 74.18 -23.51 -24.34
N PRO A 221 75.09 -24.46 -24.02
CA PRO A 221 74.81 -25.90 -24.07
C PRO A 221 73.63 -26.34 -23.19
N ARG A 222 73.24 -25.51 -22.21
CA ARG A 222 72.12 -25.78 -21.30
C ARG A 222 70.76 -25.67 -21.99
N TYR A 223 70.66 -24.91 -23.07
CA TYR A 223 69.39 -24.57 -23.73
C TYR A 223 68.62 -25.79 -24.24
N THR A 224 69.33 -26.82 -24.71
CA THR A 224 68.74 -28.05 -25.23
C THR A 224 68.61 -29.15 -24.18
N LYS A 225 69.18 -28.94 -22.98
CA LYS A 225 69.25 -29.93 -21.90
C LYS A 225 68.38 -29.58 -20.69
N PHE A 226 67.90 -28.35 -20.61
CA PHE A 226 66.78 -27.97 -19.76
C PHE A 226 65.60 -27.61 -20.67
N TYR A 227 64.45 -28.21 -20.43
CA TYR A 227 63.23 -27.92 -21.19
C TYR A 227 61.99 -28.13 -20.33
N GLY A 228 60.94 -27.40 -20.64
CA GLY A 228 59.63 -27.57 -20.03
C GLY A 228 58.64 -28.19 -21.02
N GLU A 229 57.61 -28.83 -20.49
CA GLU A 229 56.48 -29.35 -21.27
C GLU A 229 55.19 -29.08 -20.49
N SER A 230 54.18 -28.48 -21.10
CA SER A 230 52.84 -28.46 -20.51
C SER A 230 52.05 -29.68 -20.98
N LEU A 231 51.46 -30.39 -20.02
CA LEU A 231 50.56 -31.53 -20.30
C LEU A 231 49.10 -31.09 -20.44
N LYS A 232 48.79 -29.85 -20.05
CA LYS A 232 47.47 -29.22 -20.14
C LYS A 232 47.62 -27.83 -20.75
N SER A 233 46.55 -27.31 -21.34
CA SER A 233 46.50 -25.98 -21.92
C SER A 233 46.72 -24.91 -20.83
N MET A 234 47.35 -23.79 -21.20
CA MET A 234 47.37 -22.57 -20.39
C MET A 234 46.04 -21.86 -20.57
N THR A 235 45.40 -21.41 -19.49
CA THR A 235 44.05 -20.83 -19.54
C THR A 235 43.90 -19.63 -18.62
N GLY A 236 42.80 -18.87 -18.78
CA GLY A 236 42.46 -17.74 -17.92
C GLY A 236 43.01 -16.39 -18.38
N GLY A 237 43.67 -16.32 -19.54
CA GLY A 237 44.02 -15.06 -20.19
C GLY A 237 42.84 -14.47 -20.96
N GLY A 238 42.58 -13.17 -20.84
CA GLY A 238 41.46 -12.51 -21.52
C GLY A 238 40.77 -11.46 -20.65
N ASP A 239 39.62 -10.98 -21.11
CA ASP A 239 38.79 -10.04 -20.35
C ASP A 239 38.03 -10.78 -19.25
N SER A 240 37.96 -10.19 -18.05
CA SER A 240 37.08 -10.61 -16.96
C SER A 240 36.37 -9.39 -16.37
N LEU A 241 35.19 -9.61 -15.79
CA LEU A 241 34.42 -8.55 -15.14
C LEU A 241 34.87 -8.34 -13.70
N GLN A 242 34.85 -7.08 -13.29
CA GLN A 242 35.26 -6.65 -11.96
C GLN A 242 34.29 -5.59 -11.43
N VAL A 243 33.98 -5.68 -10.14
CA VAL A 243 33.13 -4.70 -9.47
C VAL A 243 33.84 -3.35 -9.38
N THR A 244 33.23 -2.30 -9.93
CA THR A 244 33.74 -0.93 -9.79
C THR A 244 33.13 -0.21 -8.59
N GLU A 245 33.75 0.90 -8.18
CA GLU A 245 33.18 1.78 -7.15
C GLU A 245 31.83 2.37 -7.62
N GLN A 246 31.72 2.71 -8.90
CA GLN A 246 30.50 3.23 -9.50
C GLN A 246 29.36 2.18 -9.49
N ASP A 247 29.67 0.91 -9.73
CA ASP A 247 28.68 -0.17 -9.66
C ASP A 247 28.09 -0.26 -8.25
N LEU A 248 28.94 -0.22 -7.21
CA LEU A 248 28.50 -0.25 -5.82
C LEU A 248 27.66 0.96 -5.44
N GLU A 249 28.07 2.17 -5.85
CA GLU A 249 27.37 3.42 -5.52
C GLU A 249 25.98 3.47 -6.17
N LEU A 250 25.88 3.16 -7.47
CA LEU A 250 24.61 3.17 -8.19
C LEU A 250 23.66 2.08 -7.67
N SER A 251 24.19 0.90 -7.36
CA SER A 251 23.42 -0.20 -6.79
C SER A 251 22.92 0.12 -5.39
N GLU A 252 23.74 0.75 -4.55
CA GLU A 252 23.33 1.25 -3.24
C GLU A 252 22.17 2.25 -3.39
N GLN A 253 22.33 3.29 -4.21
CA GLN A 253 21.31 4.33 -4.39
C GLN A 253 19.98 3.74 -4.88
N ALA A 254 20.03 2.85 -5.87
CA ALA A 254 18.86 2.19 -6.43
C ALA A 254 18.15 1.31 -5.39
N LEU A 255 18.91 0.48 -4.66
CA LEU A 255 18.35 -0.46 -3.69
C LEU A 255 17.83 0.26 -2.44
N VAL A 256 18.52 1.32 -1.96
CA VAL A 256 18.05 2.16 -0.86
C VAL A 256 16.70 2.78 -1.21
N LYS A 257 16.56 3.38 -2.39
CA LYS A 257 15.29 3.96 -2.82
C LYS A 257 14.17 2.91 -2.83
N LYS A 258 14.43 1.73 -3.40
CA LYS A 258 13.48 0.61 -3.46
C LYS A 258 13.11 0.09 -2.07
N ALA A 259 14.09 -0.04 -1.17
CA ALA A 259 13.88 -0.50 0.21
C ALA A 259 13.09 0.50 1.05
N LYS A 260 13.33 1.80 0.89
CA LYS A 260 12.53 2.85 1.54
C LYS A 260 11.08 2.78 1.13
N SER A 261 10.79 2.79 -0.17
CA SER A 261 9.42 2.69 -0.68
C SER A 261 8.73 1.38 -0.28
N ALA A 262 9.46 0.26 -0.26
CA ALA A 262 8.90 -1.02 0.19
C ALA A 262 8.52 -1.01 1.69
N SER A 263 9.36 -0.39 2.53
CA SER A 263 9.10 -0.23 3.97
C SER A 263 7.91 0.69 4.24
N GLU A 264 7.85 1.83 3.53
CA GLU A 264 6.74 2.79 3.61
C GLU A 264 5.41 2.18 3.19
N ASN A 265 5.38 1.44 2.09
CA ASN A 265 4.17 0.80 1.61
C ASN A 265 3.68 -0.30 2.57
N ASP A 266 4.60 -1.07 3.14
CA ASP A 266 4.26 -2.09 4.13
C ASP A 266 3.71 -1.45 5.41
N LEU A 267 4.34 -0.37 5.90
CA LEU A 267 3.81 0.41 7.02
C LEU A 267 2.39 0.90 6.73
N LYS A 268 2.16 1.52 5.57
CA LYS A 268 0.84 2.03 5.19
C LYS A 268 -0.23 0.95 5.09
N SER A 269 0.15 -0.26 4.64
CA SER A 269 -0.78 -1.39 4.57
C SER A 269 -1.21 -1.95 5.94
N ASN A 270 -0.46 -1.64 7.00
CA ASN A 270 -0.76 -2.08 8.36
C ASN A 270 -1.57 -1.04 9.18
N ILE A 271 -1.91 0.11 8.58
CA ILE A 271 -2.78 1.11 9.21
C ILE A 271 -4.20 0.56 9.29
N LEU A 272 -4.80 0.62 10.48
CA LEU A 272 -6.15 0.11 10.72
C LEU A 272 -7.23 1.15 10.35
N GLU A 273 -8.44 0.66 10.05
CA GLU A 273 -9.58 1.54 9.84
C GLU A 273 -9.88 2.36 11.11
N GLY A 274 -10.10 3.67 10.95
CA GLY A 274 -10.33 4.59 12.07
C GLY A 274 -9.08 5.34 12.53
N GLN A 275 -7.88 4.89 12.15
CA GLN A 275 -6.64 5.58 12.45
C GLN A 275 -6.34 6.67 11.41
N ILE A 276 -5.86 7.81 11.89
CA ILE A 276 -5.39 8.91 11.05
C ILE A 276 -3.88 8.81 10.94
N PHE A 277 -3.42 8.84 9.69
CA PHE A 277 -2.02 8.87 9.29
C PHE A 277 -1.75 10.17 8.54
N LEU A 278 -0.62 10.82 8.86
CA LEU A 278 -0.15 12.01 8.17
C LEU A 278 1.17 11.67 7.48
N GLU A 279 1.28 11.97 6.18
CA GLU A 279 2.48 11.64 5.41
C GLU A 279 3.73 12.35 5.95
N ASP A 280 3.58 13.60 6.41
CA ASP A 280 4.69 14.43 6.88
C ASP A 280 5.30 13.97 8.22
N ILE A 281 4.64 13.05 8.94
CA ILE A 281 5.15 12.43 10.17
C ILE A 281 5.64 11.00 9.94
N LEU A 282 5.91 10.64 8.68
CA LEU A 282 6.59 9.40 8.34
C LEU A 282 8.10 9.64 8.25
N GLU A 283 8.86 8.84 8.97
CA GLU A 283 10.32 8.83 8.89
C GLU A 283 10.80 7.45 8.43
N THR A 284 11.73 7.43 7.47
CA THR A 284 12.35 6.19 6.99
C THR A 284 13.87 6.29 7.09
N GLU A 285 14.43 5.43 7.94
CA GLU A 285 15.87 5.29 8.18
C GLU A 285 16.45 4.04 7.51
N VAL A 286 17.75 4.10 7.20
CA VAL A 286 18.53 2.95 6.72
C VAL A 286 19.32 2.42 7.91
N LEU A 287 18.96 1.23 8.38
CA LEU A 287 19.60 0.58 9.52
C LEU A 287 20.91 -0.12 9.14
N GLU A 288 20.93 -0.74 7.96
CA GLU A 288 22.05 -1.55 7.51
C GLU A 288 22.17 -1.45 5.98
N LYS A 289 23.38 -1.25 5.49
CA LYS A 289 23.72 -1.38 4.08
C LYS A 289 25.03 -2.13 3.95
N PHE A 290 25.04 -3.16 3.12
CA PHE A 290 26.21 -4.03 3.01
C PHE A 290 26.26 -4.71 1.65
N SER A 291 27.47 -4.77 1.08
CA SER A 291 27.80 -5.62 -0.06
C SER A 291 28.80 -6.69 0.37
N LEU A 292 28.59 -7.92 -0.13
CA LEU A 292 29.53 -9.01 0.07
C LEU A 292 30.84 -8.82 -0.72
N THR A 293 30.78 -8.07 -1.81
CA THR A 293 31.91 -7.78 -2.70
C THR A 293 32.45 -6.38 -2.48
N LYS A 294 33.75 -6.20 -2.74
CA LYS A 294 34.44 -4.92 -2.69
C LYS A 294 34.83 -4.47 -4.08
N THR A 295 35.11 -3.17 -4.21
CA THR A 295 35.72 -2.62 -5.41
C THR A 295 36.99 -3.41 -5.74
N GLY A 296 37.10 -3.87 -6.98
CA GLY A 296 38.23 -4.66 -7.43
C GLY A 296 38.03 -6.18 -7.33
N ASP A 297 36.92 -6.66 -6.76
CA ASP A 297 36.63 -8.09 -6.76
C ASP A 297 36.24 -8.56 -8.18
N GLU A 298 36.82 -9.68 -8.59
CA GLU A 298 36.50 -10.34 -9.87
C GLU A 298 35.18 -11.08 -9.73
N ALA A 299 34.11 -10.50 -10.26
CA ALA A 299 32.78 -11.08 -10.26
C ALA A 299 31.95 -10.50 -11.41
N GLU A 300 31.21 -11.34 -12.13
CA GLU A 300 30.26 -10.88 -13.17
C GLU A 300 29.05 -10.19 -12.55
N LYS A 301 28.63 -10.67 -11.37
CA LYS A 301 27.54 -10.13 -10.58
C LYS A 301 27.95 -10.04 -9.13
N PHE A 302 27.33 -9.10 -8.43
CA PHE A 302 27.49 -8.96 -7.00
C PHE A 302 26.16 -8.69 -6.32
N SER A 303 26.12 -8.96 -5.03
CA SER A 303 24.90 -8.82 -4.25
C SER A 303 25.00 -7.66 -3.27
N PHE A 304 23.89 -6.96 -3.12
CA PHE A 304 23.76 -5.85 -2.18
C PHE A 304 22.53 -6.08 -1.30
N LYS A 305 22.68 -5.78 -0.01
CA LYS A 305 21.63 -5.89 1.00
C LYS A 305 21.40 -4.52 1.63
N VAL A 306 20.14 -4.13 1.74
CA VAL A 306 19.71 -2.92 2.46
C VAL A 306 18.61 -3.30 3.44
N LYS A 307 18.74 -2.84 4.68
CA LYS A 307 17.70 -2.92 5.72
C LYS A 307 17.22 -1.51 6.04
N THR A 308 15.93 -1.28 5.90
CA THR A 308 15.25 -0.02 6.21
C THR A 308 14.23 -0.23 7.32
N GLU A 309 13.97 0.85 8.05
CA GLU A 309 12.91 0.95 9.04
C GLU A 309 12.11 2.23 8.77
N SER A 310 10.80 2.09 8.63
CA SER A 310 9.86 3.21 8.55
C SER A 310 9.09 3.30 9.86
N LYS A 311 8.88 4.51 10.36
CA LYS A 311 8.14 4.79 11.58
C LYS A 311 7.18 5.95 11.37
N THR A 312 6.05 5.90 12.07
CA THR A 312 5.10 7.00 12.12
C THR A 312 4.33 7.00 13.43
N LEU A 313 3.66 8.10 13.73
CA LEU A 313 2.70 8.21 14.82
C LEU A 313 1.29 8.25 14.25
N LEU A 314 0.40 7.43 14.79
CA LEU A 314 -1.01 7.36 14.42
C LEU A 314 -1.86 7.83 15.59
N PHE A 315 -3.06 8.34 15.31
CA PHE A 315 -4.04 8.69 16.34
C PHE A 315 -5.45 8.36 15.85
N GLU A 316 -6.39 8.13 16.77
CA GLU A 316 -7.74 7.73 16.41
C GLU A 316 -8.56 8.92 15.91
N LYS A 317 -9.29 8.70 14.80
CA LYS A 317 -10.28 9.67 14.29
C LYS A 317 -11.31 10.04 15.35
N LYS A 318 -11.73 9.06 16.15
CA LYS A 318 -12.68 9.26 17.22
C LYS A 318 -12.14 10.21 18.31
N ASP A 319 -10.84 10.16 18.59
CA ASP A 319 -10.25 10.98 19.65
C ASP A 319 -10.13 12.44 19.21
N ILE A 320 -9.73 12.70 17.97
CA ILE A 320 -9.72 14.07 17.43
C ILE A 320 -11.15 14.64 17.33
N GLU A 321 -12.14 13.86 16.89
CA GLU A 321 -13.54 14.31 16.85
C GLU A 321 -14.08 14.66 18.24
N ASN A 322 -13.75 13.84 19.25
CA ASN A 322 -14.13 14.09 20.63
C ASN A 322 -13.38 15.30 21.22
N TYR A 323 -12.10 15.48 20.89
CA TYR A 323 -11.31 16.65 21.28
C TYR A 323 -11.94 17.94 20.73
N VAL A 324 -12.25 17.99 19.43
CA VAL A 324 -12.91 19.14 18.79
C VAL A 324 -14.27 19.40 19.42
N ARG A 325 -15.09 18.35 19.65
CA ARG A 325 -16.39 18.51 20.32
C ARG A 325 -16.27 19.17 21.68
N ARG A 326 -15.36 18.66 22.51
CA ARG A 326 -15.13 19.19 23.86
C ARG A 326 -14.60 20.62 23.83
N LEU A 327 -13.76 20.96 22.85
CA LEU A 327 -13.19 22.30 22.70
C LEU A 327 -14.25 23.34 22.30
N VAL A 328 -15.14 23.00 21.35
CA VAL A 328 -16.26 23.88 20.96
C VAL A 328 -17.23 24.09 22.11
N SER A 329 -17.62 23.02 22.83
CA SER A 329 -18.49 23.14 24.02
C SER A 329 -17.87 23.96 25.15
N PHE A 330 -16.54 24.04 25.23
CA PHE A 330 -15.85 24.85 26.22
C PHE A 330 -15.81 26.35 25.84
N GLN A 331 -15.62 26.66 24.55
CA GLN A 331 -15.53 28.04 24.07
C GLN A 331 -16.89 28.72 23.95
N ASP A 332 -17.92 27.99 23.50
CA ASP A 332 -19.26 28.54 23.35
C ASP A 332 -20.14 28.08 24.52
N SER A 333 -20.32 28.97 25.50
CA SER A 333 -21.17 28.73 26.69
C SER A 333 -22.66 28.66 26.35
N SER A 334 -23.03 29.00 25.11
CA SER A 334 -24.38 28.82 24.60
C SER A 334 -24.56 27.35 24.21
N ASN A 335 -25.62 26.70 24.69
CA ASN A 335 -25.92 25.29 24.43
C ASN A 335 -26.01 25.03 22.91
N LYS A 336 -24.88 24.79 22.25
CA LYS A 336 -24.78 24.48 20.83
C LYS A 336 -24.15 23.10 20.65
N LEU A 337 -24.61 22.40 19.63
CA LEU A 337 -24.15 21.08 19.22
C LEU A 337 -23.40 21.19 17.90
N LEU A 338 -22.45 20.27 17.68
CA LEU A 338 -21.78 20.17 16.38
C LEU A 338 -22.57 19.27 15.43
N TYR A 339 -22.71 19.74 14.19
CA TYR A 339 -23.08 18.88 13.08
C TYR A 339 -21.85 18.09 12.64
N LYS A 340 -21.70 16.86 13.15
CA LYS A 340 -20.47 16.06 13.03
C LYS A 340 -20.05 15.83 11.58
N GLU A 341 -21.01 15.64 10.70
CA GLU A 341 -20.78 15.35 9.28
C GLU A 341 -20.22 16.57 8.52
N SER A 342 -20.34 17.78 9.07
CA SER A 342 -19.73 19.00 8.52
C SER A 342 -18.29 19.24 8.97
N LEU A 343 -17.77 18.44 9.91
CA LEU A 343 -16.45 18.64 10.50
C LEU A 343 -15.35 18.40 9.46
N LYS A 344 -14.61 19.46 9.16
CA LYS A 344 -13.39 19.43 8.34
C LYS A 344 -12.22 19.85 9.23
N ILE A 345 -11.15 19.06 9.15
CA ILE A 345 -9.91 19.31 9.90
C ILE A 345 -8.75 19.18 8.93
N ASP A 346 -8.00 20.26 8.77
CA ASP A 346 -6.72 20.26 8.09
C ASP A 346 -5.60 20.11 9.12
N TYR A 347 -4.69 19.18 8.88
CA TYR A 347 -3.60 18.83 9.77
C TYR A 347 -2.28 19.33 9.21
N THR A 348 -1.56 20.13 9.98
CA THR A 348 -0.20 20.58 9.62
C THR A 348 0.79 20.16 10.71
N PRO A 349 1.50 19.04 10.55
CA PRO A 349 2.54 18.64 11.48
C PRO A 349 3.63 19.71 11.62
N GLN A 350 4.14 19.91 12.84
CA GLN A 350 5.15 20.93 13.15
C GLN A 350 6.45 20.32 13.67
N THR A 351 6.37 19.61 14.78
CA THR A 351 7.54 19.02 15.44
C THR A 351 7.23 17.58 15.76
N ILE A 352 8.09 16.66 15.35
CA ILE A 352 7.98 15.22 15.62
C ILE A 352 9.20 14.81 16.44
N ASN A 353 8.98 14.01 17.48
CA ASN A 353 10.03 13.42 18.26
C ASN A 353 9.66 11.95 18.54
N PHE A 354 10.24 11.04 17.76
CA PHE A 354 10.01 9.60 17.90
C PHE A 354 10.59 9.01 19.19
N ASP A 355 11.67 9.58 19.75
CA ASP A 355 12.26 9.11 21.01
C ASP A 355 11.30 9.27 22.19
N THR A 356 10.55 10.37 22.21
CA THR A 356 9.51 10.64 23.21
C THR A 356 8.13 10.16 22.79
N GLY A 357 7.96 9.77 21.53
CA GLY A 357 6.70 9.38 20.92
C GLY A 357 5.66 10.51 20.89
N LYS A 358 6.11 11.74 20.61
CA LYS A 358 5.24 12.93 20.55
C LYS A 358 5.32 13.63 19.21
N ALA A 359 4.20 14.17 18.75
CA ALA A 359 4.19 15.14 17.68
C ALA A 359 3.23 16.30 17.95
N MET A 360 3.66 17.51 17.62
CA MET A 360 2.82 18.70 17.65
C MET A 360 2.25 18.95 16.26
N ILE A 361 0.94 19.17 16.20
CA ILE A 361 0.17 19.34 14.97
C ILE A 361 -0.64 20.64 15.10
N ASP A 362 -0.53 21.51 14.11
CA ASP A 362 -1.41 22.65 13.96
C ASP A 362 -2.68 22.19 13.24
N LEU A 363 -3.84 22.47 13.84
CA LEU A 363 -5.14 22.10 13.34
C LEU A 363 -5.88 23.33 12.86
N ASN A 364 -6.35 23.26 11.62
CA ASN A 364 -7.31 24.21 11.07
C ASN A 364 -8.68 23.53 11.01
N ILE A 365 -9.60 23.97 11.86
CA ILE A 365 -10.89 23.29 12.07
C ILE A 365 -12.00 24.16 11.51
N SER A 366 -12.90 23.55 10.74
CA SER A 366 -14.10 24.15 10.19
C SER A 366 -15.29 23.24 10.42
N VAL A 367 -16.33 23.73 11.08
CA VAL A 367 -17.48 22.90 11.44
C VAL A 367 -18.73 23.75 11.60
N GLU A 368 -19.88 23.22 11.18
CA GLU A 368 -21.18 23.82 11.42
C GLU A 368 -21.68 23.45 12.82
N ILE A 369 -22.15 24.46 13.55
CA ILE A 369 -22.79 24.31 14.85
C ILE A 369 -24.24 24.77 14.78
N TYR A 370 -25.08 24.21 15.65
CA TYR A 370 -26.49 24.57 15.76
C TYR A 370 -26.94 24.56 17.22
N SER A 371 -28.00 25.30 17.53
CA SER A 371 -28.53 25.37 18.89
C SER A 371 -29.08 24.03 19.38
N ASP A 372 -28.79 23.66 20.62
CA ASP A 372 -29.37 22.51 21.30
C ASP A 372 -30.82 22.82 21.68
N ILE A 373 -31.75 22.39 20.83
CA ILE A 373 -33.18 22.55 21.07
C ILE A 373 -33.62 21.40 21.96
N SER A 374 -34.11 21.71 23.16
CA SER A 374 -34.65 20.69 24.08
C SER A 374 -35.86 19.97 23.46
N LEU A 375 -35.62 18.82 22.85
CA LEU A 375 -36.64 18.03 22.16
C LEU A 375 -37.80 17.67 23.10
N ASN A 376 -37.52 17.42 24.38
CA ASN A 376 -38.55 17.10 25.37
C ASN A 376 -39.47 18.29 25.66
N MET A 377 -38.93 19.51 25.76
CA MET A 377 -39.75 20.71 25.91
C MET A 377 -40.55 20.98 24.64
N LEU A 378 -39.93 20.81 23.48
CA LEU A 378 -40.58 20.99 22.19
C LEU A 378 -41.75 20.02 22.02
N LYS A 379 -41.57 18.72 22.32
CA LYS A 379 -42.66 17.73 22.28
C LYS A 379 -43.84 18.11 23.17
N LYS A 380 -43.57 18.61 24.39
CA LYS A 380 -44.62 19.02 25.33
C LYS A 380 -45.44 20.19 24.80
N GLU A 381 -44.78 21.20 24.25
CA GLU A 381 -45.43 22.37 23.66
C GLU A 381 -46.27 21.99 22.43
N LEU A 382 -45.85 20.99 21.66
CA LEU A 382 -46.55 20.58 20.43
C LEU A 382 -47.79 19.71 20.67
N MET A 383 -47.95 19.13 21.87
CA MET A 383 -49.05 18.20 22.16
C MET A 383 -50.42 18.80 21.83
N GLY A 384 -51.22 18.09 21.04
CA GLY A 384 -52.57 18.50 20.68
C GLY A 384 -52.66 19.70 19.72
N LYS A 385 -51.54 20.30 19.28
CA LYS A 385 -51.57 21.34 18.24
C LYS A 385 -52.02 20.74 16.91
N SER A 386 -52.72 21.54 16.11
CA SER A 386 -53.08 21.16 14.74
C SER A 386 -51.85 21.15 13.83
N LEU A 387 -51.95 20.56 12.64
CA LEU A 387 -50.85 20.58 11.66
C LEU A 387 -50.37 22.01 11.36
N ALA A 388 -51.32 22.91 11.05
CA ALA A 388 -51.01 24.31 10.78
C ALA A 388 -50.43 25.02 12.01
N GLY A 389 -50.99 24.78 13.21
CA GLY A 389 -50.49 25.37 14.45
C GLY A 389 -49.08 24.89 14.83
N THR A 390 -48.77 23.63 14.53
CA THR A 390 -47.44 23.02 14.75
C THR A 390 -46.42 23.67 13.81
N LYS A 391 -46.75 23.76 12.52
CA LYS A 391 -45.89 24.38 11.51
C LYS A 391 -45.57 25.84 11.87
N VAL A 392 -46.60 26.65 12.13
CA VAL A 392 -46.42 28.07 12.53
C VAL A 392 -45.62 28.20 13.82
N PHE A 393 -45.83 27.34 14.81
CA PHE A 393 -45.08 27.41 16.07
C PHE A 393 -43.59 27.14 15.87
N LEU A 394 -43.25 26.14 15.04
CA LEU A 394 -41.87 25.76 14.78
C LEU A 394 -41.16 26.75 13.85
N GLU A 395 -41.83 27.26 12.82
CA GLU A 395 -41.27 28.27 11.90
C GLU A 395 -41.00 29.61 12.59
N ASN A 396 -41.68 29.91 13.70
CA ASN A 396 -41.41 31.11 14.51
C ASN A 396 -40.25 30.94 15.50
N GLN A 397 -39.64 29.75 15.61
CA GLN A 397 -38.47 29.56 16.46
C GLN A 397 -37.22 30.12 15.76
N PRO A 398 -36.45 31.01 16.40
CA PRO A 398 -35.28 31.65 15.77
C PRO A 398 -34.15 30.67 15.42
N GLU A 399 -34.15 29.52 16.08
CA GLU A 399 -33.15 28.44 15.96
C GLU A 399 -33.46 27.49 14.80
N ILE A 400 -34.66 27.58 14.21
CA ILE A 400 -35.16 26.65 13.19
C ILE A 400 -35.20 27.37 11.84
N LYS A 401 -34.62 26.74 10.82
CA LYS A 401 -34.61 27.26 9.44
C LYS A 401 -35.80 26.74 8.63
N GLU A 402 -36.08 25.45 8.73
CA GLU A 402 -37.15 24.79 7.99
C GLU A 402 -37.72 23.62 8.79
N VAL A 403 -38.99 23.29 8.57
CA VAL A 403 -39.65 22.13 9.20
C VAL A 403 -40.55 21.40 8.25
N LYS A 404 -40.62 20.08 8.45
CA LYS A 404 -41.57 19.19 7.78
C LYS A 404 -42.34 18.43 8.86
N VAL A 405 -43.67 18.51 8.77
CA VAL A 405 -44.58 17.90 9.75
C VAL A 405 -45.51 16.94 9.02
N GLU A 406 -45.40 15.66 9.34
CA GLU A 406 -46.21 14.60 8.77
C GLU A 406 -46.94 13.85 9.89
N PHE A 407 -48.24 13.61 9.68
CA PHE A 407 -49.07 12.86 10.61
C PHE A 407 -49.48 11.54 9.98
N TRP A 408 -49.36 10.47 10.76
CA TRP A 408 -49.78 9.15 10.34
C TRP A 408 -50.82 8.57 11.30
N PRO A 409 -51.90 7.96 10.77
CA PRO A 409 -52.30 7.89 9.36
C PRO A 409 -52.83 9.23 8.82
N PHE A 410 -53.02 9.33 7.50
CA PHE A 410 -53.35 10.59 6.78
C PHE A 410 -54.58 11.37 7.29
N TRP A 411 -55.46 10.72 8.06
CA TRP A 411 -56.65 11.35 8.65
C TRP A 411 -56.40 12.05 9.98
N VAL A 412 -55.23 11.88 10.59
CA VAL A 412 -54.84 12.55 11.84
C VAL A 412 -54.58 14.03 11.55
N ARG A 413 -55.21 14.93 12.33
CA ARG A 413 -55.13 16.39 12.10
C ARG A 413 -54.38 17.16 13.19
N SER A 414 -54.03 16.47 14.27
CA SER A 414 -53.38 17.06 15.44
C SER A 414 -52.29 16.14 15.97
N VAL A 415 -51.27 16.74 16.58
CA VAL A 415 -50.21 16.02 17.27
C VAL A 415 -50.81 15.15 18.38
N PRO A 416 -50.43 13.86 18.49
CA PRO A 416 -50.84 13.00 19.59
C PRO A 416 -50.55 13.62 20.95
N LYS A 417 -51.39 13.34 21.95
CA LYS A 417 -51.17 13.80 23.34
C LYS A 417 -50.10 13.01 24.08
N ASP A 418 -49.66 11.90 23.50
CA ASP A 418 -48.65 11.02 24.06
C ASP A 418 -47.29 11.39 23.46
N ILE A 419 -46.34 11.77 24.33
CA ILE A 419 -45.00 12.24 23.95
C ILE A 419 -44.23 11.16 23.19
N GLU A 420 -44.45 9.88 23.51
CA GLU A 420 -43.77 8.75 22.85
C GLU A 420 -44.19 8.59 21.39
N LYS A 421 -45.34 9.17 21.01
CA LYS A 421 -45.88 9.14 19.63
C LYS A 421 -45.44 10.35 18.81
N ILE A 422 -44.62 11.23 19.37
CA ILE A 422 -44.05 12.41 18.70
C ILE A 422 -42.57 12.12 18.43
N ASN A 423 -42.25 11.87 17.17
CA ASN A 423 -40.89 11.69 16.68
C ASN A 423 -40.38 13.00 16.11
N ILE A 424 -39.29 13.51 16.68
CA ILE A 424 -38.62 14.72 16.20
C ILE A 424 -37.19 14.33 15.84
N ASN A 425 -36.84 14.55 14.57
CA ASN A 425 -35.50 14.28 14.04
C ASN A 425 -34.89 15.57 13.49
N TYR A 426 -33.59 15.71 13.64
CA TYR A 426 -32.84 16.75 12.93
C TYR A 426 -32.50 16.27 11.52
N SER A 427 -32.73 17.15 10.57
CA SER A 427 -32.30 16.99 9.19
C SER A 427 -31.36 18.14 8.85
N PHE A 428 -30.31 17.88 8.08
CA PHE A 428 -29.36 18.92 7.66
C PHE A 428 -29.40 19.03 6.15
N ILE A 429 -29.33 20.26 5.64
CA ILE A 429 -29.15 20.47 4.20
C ILE A 429 -27.68 20.18 3.94
N ASN A 430 -27.38 19.13 3.18
CA ASN A 430 -26.04 18.94 2.66
C ASN A 430 -25.74 20.11 1.73
N SER A 431 -25.03 21.10 2.25
CA SER A 431 -24.30 22.09 1.46
C SER A 431 -23.18 21.32 0.76
N SER A 432 -23.50 20.71 -0.38
CA SER A 432 -22.52 20.10 -1.27
C SER A 432 -21.46 21.16 -1.60
N ILE A 433 -20.26 20.99 -1.05
CA ILE A 433 -19.03 21.66 -1.50
C ILE A 433 -18.07 20.56 -1.90
#